data_AF-A0A0F9MZS4-F1
#
_entry.id   AF-A0A0F9MZS4-F1
#
_cell.length_a   1.000
_cell.length_b   1.000
_cell.length_c   1.000
_cell.angle_alpha   90.00
_cell.angle_beta   90.00
_cell.angle_gamma   90.00
#
_symmetry.space_group_name_H-M   'P 1'
#
loop_
_entity.id
_entity.type
_entity.pdbx_description
1 polymer ?
#
loop_
_entity_poly.entity_id
_entity_poly.type
_entity_poly.pdbx_seq_one_letter_code
_entity_poly.pdbx_strand_id
1 'polypeptide(L)'
;MANVKLNNKSLLEKLQAEITLKLGKKMSQQDVLDKSIEFVYERLDEFIAENIDHPRITKELIERIRENRYNGPLEHPDKSDDELIYGI
;
A
#
# COMPACT_ATOMS: atom_id res chain seq x y z
N MET A 1 -13.19 -17.10 -10.61
CA MET A 1 -13.67 -15.72 -10.43
C MET A 1 -13.96 -15.51 -8.97
N ALA A 2 -13.23 -14.62 -8.29
CA ALA A 2 -13.54 -14.24 -6.93
C ALA A 2 -14.67 -13.20 -6.96
N ASN A 3 -15.74 -13.41 -6.19
CA ASN A 3 -16.83 -12.44 -6.09
C ASN A 3 -16.49 -11.42 -5.01
N VAL A 4 -16.07 -10.23 -5.40
CA VAL A 4 -15.88 -9.11 -4.47
C VAL A 4 -17.23 -8.42 -4.26
N LYS A 5 -17.71 -8.39 -3.01
CA LYS A 5 -18.96 -7.69 -2.67
C LYS A 5 -18.69 -6.18 -2.62
N LEU A 6 -19.19 -5.46 -3.63
CA LEU A 6 -19.01 -4.01 -3.76
C LEU A 6 -20.22 -3.27 -3.19
N ASN A 7 -20.01 -2.54 -2.09
CA ASN A 7 -21.08 -1.76 -1.45
C ASN A 7 -21.44 -0.49 -2.24
N ASN A 8 -20.52 0.01 -3.07
CA ASN A 8 -20.66 1.27 -3.80
C ASN A 8 -20.85 1.08 -5.32
N LYS A 9 -21.70 0.13 -5.73
CA LYS A 9 -21.91 -0.18 -7.16
C LYS A 9 -22.31 1.04 -8.00
N SER A 10 -23.12 1.95 -7.45
CA SER A 10 -23.53 3.18 -8.12
C SER A 10 -22.35 4.14 -8.39
N LEU A 11 -21.33 4.13 -7.53
CA LEU A 11 -20.11 4.92 -7.73
C LEU A 11 -19.27 4.35 -8.87
N LEU A 12 -19.15 3.02 -8.94
CA LEU A 12 -18.44 2.34 -10.03
C LEU A 12 -19.10 2.63 -11.40
N GLU A 13 -20.42 2.64 -11.46
CA GLU A 13 -21.18 2.99 -12.66
C GLU A 13 -20.90 4.44 -13.11
N LYS A 14 -20.86 5.38 -12.17
CA LYS A 14 -20.51 6.78 -12.47
C LYS A 14 -19.07 6.93 -12.95
N LEU A 15 -18.12 6.27 -12.28
CA LEU A 15 -16.71 6.27 -12.65
C LEU A 15 -16.51 5.73 -14.08
N GLN A 16 -17.17 4.60 -14.40
CA GLN A 16 -17.14 4.04 -15.75
C GLN A 16 -17.70 5.02 -16.79
N ALA A 17 -18.81 5.70 -16.49
CA ALA A 17 -19.40 6.68 -17.38
C ALA A 17 -18.46 7.88 -17.62
N GLU A 18 -17.84 8.42 -16.58
CA GLU A 18 -16.88 9.52 -16.69
C GLU A 18 -15.64 9.13 -17.50
N ILE A 19 -15.08 7.94 -17.26
CA ILE A 19 -13.95 7.40 -18.03
C ILE A 19 -14.35 7.25 -19.50
N THR A 20 -15.54 6.71 -19.77
CA THR A 20 -16.06 6.54 -21.13
C THR A 20 -16.21 7.89 -21.84
N LEU A 21 -16.71 8.92 -21.15
CA LEU A 21 -16.84 10.26 -21.69
C LEU A 21 -15.48 10.89 -22.00
N LYS A 22 -14.48 10.68 -21.14
CA LYS A 22 -13.12 11.23 -21.33
C LYS A 22 -12.32 10.50 -22.41
N LEU A 23 -12.44 9.18 -22.50
CA LEU A 23 -11.70 8.36 -23.45
C LEU A 23 -12.42 8.17 -24.80
N GLY A 24 -13.73 8.45 -24.86
CA GLY A 24 -14.57 8.18 -26.03
C GLY A 24 -14.80 6.68 -26.30
N LYS A 25 -14.30 5.79 -25.43
CA LYS A 25 -14.42 4.34 -25.54
C LYS A 25 -15.01 3.74 -24.27
N LYS A 26 -15.98 2.84 -24.44
CA LYS A 26 -16.59 2.11 -23.33
C LYS A 26 -15.61 1.09 -22.76
N MET A 27 -15.27 1.23 -21.48
CA MET A 27 -14.55 0.22 -20.70
C MET A 27 -15.55 -0.66 -19.94
N SER A 28 -15.19 -1.91 -19.64
CA SER A 28 -15.99 -2.77 -18.77
C SER A 28 -15.84 -2.38 -17.29
N GLN A 29 -16.79 -2.74 -16.44
CA GLN A 29 -16.67 -2.51 -15.00
C GLN A 29 -15.48 -3.27 -14.40
N GLN A 30 -15.19 -4.47 -14.93
CA GLN A 30 -14.03 -5.25 -14.51
C GLN A 30 -12.73 -4.56 -14.91
N ASP A 31 -12.64 -4.02 -16.13
CA ASP A 31 -11.44 -3.30 -16.60
C ASP A 31 -11.16 -2.08 -15.72
N VAL A 32 -12.21 -1.36 -15.33
CA VAL A 32 -12.09 -0.19 -14.44
C VAL A 32 -11.59 -0.62 -13.06
N LEU A 33 -12.10 -1.72 -12.51
CA LEU A 33 -11.65 -2.23 -11.21
C LEU A 33 -10.19 -2.72 -11.28
N ASP A 34 -9.83 -3.50 -12.28
CA ASP A 34 -8.48 -4.04 -12.45
C ASP A 34 -7.46 -2.90 -12.54
N LYS A 35 -7.75 -1.89 -13.38
CA LYS A 35 -6.89 -0.70 -13.52
C LYS A 35 -6.84 0.14 -12.25
N SER A 36 -7.93 0.23 -11.50
CA SER A 36 -7.96 0.96 -10.23
C SER A 36 -7.08 0.27 -9.18
N ILE A 37 -7.11 -1.07 -9.13
CA ILE A 37 -6.27 -1.85 -8.21
C ILE A 37 -4.80 -1.69 -8.59
N GLU A 38 -4.45 -1.83 -9.88
CA GLU A 38 -3.09 -1.63 -10.37
C GLU A 38 -2.56 -0.22 -9.99
N PHE A 39 -3.35 0.82 -10.27
CA PHE A 39 -2.99 2.20 -9.94
C PHE A 39 -2.78 2.44 -8.44
N VAL A 40 -3.66 1.89 -7.60
CA VAL A 40 -3.54 2.00 -6.14
C VAL A 40 -2.33 1.22 -5.64
N TYR A 41 -2.06 0.05 -6.21
CA TYR A 41 -0.89 -0.76 -5.83
C TYR A 41 0.42 -0.05 -6.17
N GLU A 42 0.51 0.61 -7.32
CA GLU A 42 1.68 1.42 -7.70
C GLU A 42 1.89 2.63 -6.78
N ARG A 43 0.84 3.09 -6.11
CA ARG A 43 0.85 4.24 -5.18
C ARG A 43 0.44 3.84 -3.77
N LEU A 44 0.88 2.65 -3.35
CA LEU A 44 0.44 2.03 -2.10
C LEU A 44 0.69 2.93 -0.89
N ASP A 45 1.87 3.56 -0.81
CA ASP A 45 2.23 4.42 0.33
C ASP A 45 1.29 5.61 0.45
N GLU A 46 0.95 6.26 -0.67
CA GLU A 46 0.01 7.39 -0.70
C GLU A 46 -1.40 6.93 -0.33
N PHE A 47 -1.83 5.78 -0.86
CA PHE A 47 -3.12 5.20 -0.53
C PHE A 47 -3.25 4.91 0.97
N ILE A 48 -2.23 4.31 1.58
CA ILE A 48 -2.19 4.04 3.01
C ILE A 48 -2.24 5.35 3.80
N ALA A 49 -1.39 6.32 3.46
CA ALA A 49 -1.31 7.59 4.18
C ALA A 49 -2.63 8.38 4.17
N GLU A 50 -3.36 8.35 3.06
CA GLU A 50 -4.60 9.11 2.89
C GLU A 50 -5.85 8.38 3.42
N ASN A 51 -5.88 7.04 3.37
CA ASN A 51 -7.11 6.27 3.58
C ASN A 51 -7.07 5.33 4.78
N ILE A 52 -5.89 5.00 5.29
CA ILE A 52 -5.73 4.12 6.45
C ILE A 52 -5.29 4.97 7.63
N ASP A 53 -6.15 5.03 8.65
CA ASP A 53 -5.80 5.69 9.91
C ASP A 53 -4.58 4.98 10.50
N HIS A 54 -3.44 5.67 10.53
CA HIS A 54 -2.23 5.11 11.11
C HIS A 54 -2.48 4.90 12.61
N PRO A 55 -2.14 3.73 13.16
CA PRO A 55 -2.12 3.58 14.60
C PRO A 55 -1.21 4.65 15.18
N ARG A 56 -1.77 5.56 15.98
CA ARG A 56 -0.99 6.60 16.64
C ARG A 56 0.17 5.93 17.37
N ILE A 57 1.36 6.51 17.25
CA ILE A 57 2.50 6.08 18.06
C ILE A 57 2.17 6.42 19.51
N THR A 58 1.58 5.46 20.21
CA THR A 58 1.29 5.56 21.65
C THR A 58 2.53 5.18 22.44
N LYS A 59 2.58 5.61 23.71
CA LYS A 59 3.63 5.17 24.63
C LYS A 59 3.67 3.64 24.75
N GLU A 60 2.50 2.99 24.74
CA GLU A 60 2.38 1.52 24.78
C GLU A 60 2.98 0.85 23.55
N LEU A 61 2.77 1.39 22.35
CA LEU A 61 3.38 0.87 21.13
C LEU A 61 4.91 1.02 21.16
N ILE A 62 5.41 2.18 21.62
CA ILE A 62 6.85 2.41 21.78
C ILE A 62 7.45 1.40 22.76
N GLU A 63 6.85 1.23 23.93
CA GLU A 63 7.35 0.27 24.94
C GLU A 63 7.29 -1.17 24.43
N ARG A 64 6.20 -1.57 23.76
CA ARG A 64 6.11 -2.89 23.13
C ARG A 64 7.20 -3.12 22.07
N ILE A 65 7.54 -2.11 21.26
CA ILE A 65 8.64 -2.21 20.29
C ILE A 65 9.99 -2.33 21.02
N ARG A 66 10.18 -1.59 22.11
CA ARG A 66 11.40 -1.66 22.94
C ARG A 66 11.56 -3.02 23.59
N GLU A 67 10.49 -3.59 24.14
CA GLU A 67 10.48 -4.90 24.79
C GLU A 67 10.76 -6.04 23.79
N ASN A 68 10.30 -5.90 22.54
CA ASN A 68 10.54 -6.88 21.49
C ASN A 68 11.86 -6.68 20.73
N ARG A 69 12.75 -5.79 21.17
CA ARG A 69 14.07 -5.67 20.55
C ARG A 69 14.91 -6.90 20.87
N TYR A 70 15.29 -7.61 19.81
CA TYR A 70 16.32 -8.63 19.89
C TYR A 70 17.70 -7.95 19.90
N ASN A 71 18.43 -8.10 21.01
CA ASN A 71 19.82 -7.67 21.10
C ASN A 71 20.74 -8.88 20.81
N GLY A 72 20.83 -9.22 19.54
CA GLY A 72 21.71 -10.29 19.06
C GLY A 72 23.16 -9.81 18.90
N PRO A 73 24.14 -10.74 18.95
CA PRO A 73 25.50 -10.42 18.54
C PRO A 73 25.53 -10.03 17.07
N LEU A 74 26.36 -9.04 16.73
CA LEU A 74 26.65 -8.70 15.33
C LEU A 74 27.51 -9.81 14.74
N GLU A 75 27.13 -10.38 13.60
CA GLU A 75 27.98 -11.34 12.88
C GLU A 75 29.28 -10.68 12.37
N HIS A 76 29.22 -9.38 12.08
CA HIS A 76 30.35 -8.57 11.59
C HIS A 76 30.49 -7.31 12.44
N PRO A 77 31.11 -7.39 13.64
CA PRO A 77 31.23 -6.25 14.53
C PRO A 77 32.29 -5.22 14.06
N ASP A 78 33.16 -5.62 13.15
CA ASP A 78 34.30 -4.84 12.64
C ASP A 78 33.98 -4.05 11.36
N LYS A 79 32.80 -4.25 10.77
CA LYS A 79 32.42 -3.65 9.50
C LYS A 79 31.06 -2.98 9.59
N SER A 80 30.91 -1.87 8.88
CA SER A 80 29.61 -1.22 8.73
C SER A 80 28.75 -1.93 7.68
N ASP A 81 27.43 -1.72 7.75
CA ASP A 81 26.50 -2.21 6.72
C ASP A 81 26.86 -1.66 5.34
N ASP A 82 27.36 -0.43 5.26
CA ASP A 82 27.76 0.19 4.00
C ASP A 82 29.01 -0.49 3.40
N GLU A 83 30.00 -0.83 4.24
CA GLU A 83 31.18 -1.59 3.82
C GLU A 83 30.80 -3.01 3.36
N LEU A 84 29.80 -3.63 4.00
CA LEU A 84 29.33 -4.98 3.68
C LEU A 84 28.48 -5.02 2.40
N ILE A 85 27.61 -4.03 2.21
CA ILE A 85 26.62 -4.00 1.12
C ILE A 85 27.19 -3.32 -0.13
N TYR A 86 27.93 -2.22 0.04
CA TYR A 86 28.39 -1.37 -1.05
C TYR A 86 29.91 -1.39 -1.24
N GLY A 87 30.67 -1.93 -0.30
CA GLY A 87 32.13 -2.05 -0.41
C GLY A 87 32.87 -0.71 -0.38
N ILE A 88 32.25 0.32 0.24
CA ILE A 88 32.79 1.68 0.41
C ILE A 88 33.00 2.02 1.88
#